data_AF-A0AAN7FV30-F1
#
_entry.id   AF-A0AAN7FV30-F1
#
_cell.length_a   1.000
_cell.length_b   1.000
_cell.length_c   1.000
_cell.angle_alpha   90.00
_cell.angle_beta   90.00
_cell.angle_gamma   90.00
#
_symmetry.space_group_name_H-M   'P 1'
#
loop_
_entity.id
_entity.type
_entity.pdbx_description
1 polymer ?
#
loop_
_entity_poly.entity_id
_entity_poly.type
_entity_poly.pdbx_seq_one_letter_code
_entity_poly.pdbx_strand_id
1 'polypeptide(L)'
;MLTLYYGYLKNRAIMLITINSIGCAIESIYLIIFMIYAPGRARIYTAKLLPFFNLGLFGMIVLCTSLVIKQSLRLTVVGWMCAIFSVCVFAAPLSIMGLVIKTKRVEFMPFSLSFFLTICATMWFSYGLLIDDFFVAVKCLS
;
A
#
# COMPACT_ATOMS: atom_id res chain seq x y z
N MET A 1 3.37 3.99 4.12
CA MET A 1 3.96 5.35 4.19
C MET A 1 3.36 6.35 3.21
N LEU A 2 3.35 6.10 1.89
CA LEU A 2 2.90 7.09 0.89
C LEU A 2 1.44 7.54 1.07
N THR A 3 0.54 6.60 1.38
CA THR A 3 -0.88 6.89 1.65
C THR A 3 -1.07 7.74 2.92
N LEU A 4 -0.20 7.57 3.93
CA LEU A 4 -0.19 8.42 5.13
C LEU A 4 0.21 9.86 4.79
N TYR A 5 1.23 10.03 3.95
CA TYR A 5 1.63 11.35 3.47
C TYR A 5 0.50 12.03 2.68
N TYR A 6 -0.18 11.30 1.79
CA TYR A 6 -1.37 11.80 1.11
C TYR A 6 -2.48 12.21 2.09
N GLY A 7 -2.77 11.37 3.09
CA GLY A 7 -3.78 11.67 4.12
C GLY A 7 -3.45 12.93 4.92
N TYR A 8 -2.19 13.10 5.31
CA TYR A 8 -1.70 14.29 6.00
C TYR A 8 -1.88 15.56 5.16
N LEU A 9 -1.57 15.51 3.86
CA LEU A 9 -1.74 16.65 2.95
C LEU A 9 -3.20 17.07 2.76
N LYS A 10 -4.14 16.12 2.88
CA LYS A 10 -5.56 16.34 2.61
C LYS A 10 -6.32 16.99 3.77
N ASN A 11 -5.72 17.12 4.95
CA ASN A 11 -6.26 17.69 6.20
C ASN A 11 -7.58 17.08 6.75
N ARG A 12 -8.42 16.43 5.92
CA ARG A 12 -9.72 15.84 6.28
C ARG A 12 -9.77 14.31 6.14
N ALA A 13 -8.64 13.65 5.95
CA ALA A 13 -8.57 12.21 5.70
C ALA A 13 -8.21 11.38 6.95
N ILE A 14 -8.85 11.68 8.10
CA ILE A 14 -8.50 11.10 9.41
C ILE A 14 -8.62 9.56 9.40
N MET A 15 -9.71 9.01 8.86
CA MET A 15 -9.91 7.56 8.79
C MET A 15 -8.78 6.84 8.03
N LEU A 16 -8.33 7.45 6.93
CA LEU A 16 -7.27 6.93 6.08
C LEU A 16 -5.91 7.01 6.78
N ILE A 17 -5.64 8.07 7.57
CA ILE A 17 -4.45 8.17 8.42
C ILE A 17 -4.47 7.09 9.51
N THR A 18 -5.58 6.89 10.21
CA THR A 18 -5.65 5.94 11.33
C THR A 18 -5.42 4.51 10.87
N ILE A 19 -6.11 4.06 9.82
CA ILE A 19 -6.00 2.69 9.32
C ILE A 19 -4.60 2.42 8.77
N ASN A 20 -4.04 3.34 7.98
CA ASN A 20 -2.69 3.16 7.44
C ASN A 20 -1.61 3.25 8.54
N SER A 21 -1.85 3.97 9.63
CA SER A 21 -0.92 4.06 10.77
C SER A 21 -0.87 2.75 11.53
N ILE A 22 -2.04 2.14 11.78
CA ILE A 22 -2.13 0.80 12.39
C ILE A 22 -1.49 -0.23 11.46
N GLY A 23 -1.78 -0.19 10.16
CA GLY A 23 -1.18 -1.09 9.17
C GLY A 23 0.35 -0.98 9.15
N CYS A 24 0.88 0.24 9.19
CA CYS A 24 2.31 0.51 9.29
C CYS A 24 2.95 -0.10 10.55
N ALA A 25 2.29 0.01 11.71
CA ALA A 25 2.78 -0.60 12.95
C ALA A 25 2.81 -2.14 12.85
N ILE A 26 1.75 -2.74 12.32
CA ILE A 26 1.66 -4.19 12.10
C ILE A 26 2.75 -4.67 11.12
N GLU A 27 2.90 -4.00 9.98
CA GLU A 27 3.96 -4.29 8.98
C GLU A 27 5.36 -4.19 9.60
N SER A 28 5.60 -3.17 10.43
CA SER A 28 6.88 -3.00 11.12
C SER A 28 7.16 -4.15 12.08
N ILE A 29 6.16 -4.61 12.84
CA ILE A 29 6.29 -5.77 13.72
C ILE A 29 6.61 -7.03 12.90
N TYR A 30 5.91 -7.27 11.79
CA TYR A 30 6.19 -8.39 10.89
C TYR A 30 7.61 -8.35 10.33
N LEU A 31 8.09 -7.18 9.91
CA LEU A 31 9.45 -7.01 9.40
C LEU A 31 10.51 -7.22 10.48
N ILE A 32 10.26 -6.77 11.71
CA ILE A 32 11.16 -7.02 12.85
C ILE A 32 11.27 -8.52 13.11
N ILE A 33 10.14 -9.22 13.20
CA ILE A 33 10.11 -10.68 13.38
C ILE A 33 10.85 -11.36 12.22
N PHE A 34 10.55 -10.98 10.98
CA PHE A 34 11.24 -11.52 9.80
C PHE A 34 12.75 -11.30 9.88
N MET A 35 13.21 -10.12 10.30
CA MET A 35 14.63 -9.82 10.42
C MET A 35 15.34 -10.62 11.52
N ILE A 36 14.62 -11.04 12.57
CA ILE A 36 15.14 -11.90 13.64
C ILE A 36 15.29 -13.35 13.15
N TYR A 37 14.25 -13.88 12.48
CA TYR A 37 14.16 -15.31 12.16
C TYR A 37 14.61 -15.69 10.74
N ALA A 38 14.74 -14.75 9.81
CA ALA A 38 15.06 -15.06 8.42
C ALA A 38 16.52 -15.53 8.24
N PRO A 39 16.77 -16.49 7.33
CA PRO A 39 18.12 -16.93 6.98
C PRO A 39 18.93 -15.79 6.38
N GLY A 40 20.25 -15.78 6.63
CA GLY A 40 21.14 -14.64 6.36
C GLY A 40 21.04 -14.05 4.94
N ARG A 41 20.85 -14.88 3.90
CA ARG A 41 20.67 -14.39 2.51
C ARG A 41 19.40 -13.56 2.34
N ALA A 42 18.26 -14.06 2.81
CA ALA A 42 16.97 -13.37 2.74
C ALA A 42 16.93 -12.14 3.66
N ARG A 43 17.57 -12.24 4.83
CA ARG A 43 17.75 -11.13 5.77
C ARG A 43 18.56 -9.99 5.17
N ILE A 44 19.71 -10.27 4.57
CA ILE A 44 20.56 -9.22 3.95
C ILE A 44 19.83 -8.57 2.77
N TYR A 45 19.13 -9.36 1.95
CA TYR A 45 18.33 -8.82 0.85
C TYR A 45 17.26 -7.85 1.36
N THR A 46 16.48 -8.26 2.36
CA THR A 46 15.41 -7.46 2.95
C THR A 46 15.96 -6.22 3.68
N ALA A 47 17.09 -6.36 4.38
CA ALA A 47 17.78 -5.27 5.06
C ALA A 47 18.28 -4.18 4.10
N LYS A 48 18.60 -4.53 2.83
CA LYS A 48 18.97 -3.58 1.79
C LYS A 48 17.74 -2.93 1.15
N LEU A 49 16.69 -3.71 0.89
CA LEU A 49 15.46 -3.18 0.28
C LEU A 49 14.74 -2.19 1.20
N LEU A 50 14.65 -2.48 2.49
CA LEU A 50 13.91 -1.67 3.45
C LEU A 50 14.31 -0.19 3.44
N PRO A 51 15.59 0.19 3.65
CA PRO A 51 16.01 1.59 3.62
C PRO A 51 15.93 2.16 2.20
N PHE A 52 16.19 1.37 1.16
CA PHE A 52 16.08 1.84 -0.23
C PHE A 52 14.65 2.30 -0.58
N PHE A 53 13.64 1.50 -0.24
CA PHE A 53 12.24 1.85 -0.52
C PHE A 53 11.69 2.90 0.46
N ASN A 54 11.96 2.77 1.77
CA ASN A 54 11.34 3.63 2.78
C ASN A 54 12.06 4.97 3.00
N LEU A 55 13.38 5.03 2.86
CA LEU A 55 14.14 6.27 3.04
C LEU A 55 14.55 6.86 1.68
N GLY A 56 15.02 6.01 0.76
CA GLY A 56 15.42 6.43 -0.58
C GLY A 56 14.23 6.89 -1.43
N LEU A 57 13.41 5.94 -1.89
CA LEU A 57 12.28 6.22 -2.79
C LEU A 57 11.24 7.14 -2.16
N PHE A 58 10.75 6.82 -0.97
CA PHE A 58 9.75 7.66 -0.30
C PHE A 58 10.31 9.04 0.07
N GLY A 59 11.54 9.13 0.58
CA GLY A 59 12.19 10.41 0.88
C GLY A 59 12.39 11.27 -0.37
N MET A 60 12.82 10.66 -1.48
CA MET A 60 12.93 11.32 -2.78
C MET A 60 11.58 11.86 -3.26
N ILE A 61 10.50 11.08 -3.15
CA ILE A 61 9.15 11.53 -3.50
C ILE A 61 8.75 12.76 -2.67
N VAL A 62 8.96 12.74 -1.36
CA VAL A 62 8.63 13.87 -0.47
C VAL A 62 9.46 15.10 -0.79
N LEU A 63 10.77 14.94 -1.05
CA LEU A 63 11.66 16.05 -1.40
C LEU A 63 11.28 16.65 -2.75
N CYS A 64 11.14 15.85 -3.80
CA CYS A 64 10.76 16.31 -5.13
C CYS A 64 9.39 17.03 -5.09
N THR A 65 8.41 16.47 -4.41
CA THR A 65 7.08 17.08 -4.31
C THR A 65 7.05 18.35 -3.45
N SER A 66 7.97 18.50 -2.50
CA SER A 66 8.06 19.70 -1.65
C SER A 66 8.88 20.83 -2.28
N LEU A 67 9.89 20.50 -3.09
CA LEU A 67 10.79 21.48 -3.71
C LEU A 67 10.33 21.93 -5.11
N VAL A 68 9.70 21.05 -5.89
CA VAL A 68 9.41 21.29 -7.31
C VAL A 68 7.95 21.69 -7.53
N ILE A 69 7.02 21.20 -6.70
CA ILE A 69 5.58 21.29 -6.99
C ILE A 69 4.91 22.33 -6.07
N LYS A 70 4.12 23.23 -6.68
CA LYS A 70 3.27 24.18 -5.96
C LYS A 70 2.29 23.43 -5.05
N GLN A 71 2.06 23.98 -3.86
CA GLN A 71 1.21 23.40 -2.81
C GLN A 71 -0.17 22.92 -3.33
N SER A 72 -0.77 23.65 -4.27
CA SER A 72 -2.06 23.31 -4.88
C SER A 72 -2.05 22.05 -5.75
N LEU A 73 -0.94 21.75 -6.43
CA LEU A 73 -0.79 20.57 -7.29
C LEU A 73 -0.19 19.37 -6.55
N ARG A 74 0.46 19.61 -5.40
CA ARG A 74 1.12 18.58 -4.60
C ARG A 74 0.18 17.44 -4.21
N LEU A 75 -1.04 17.78 -3.80
CA LEU A 75 -2.05 16.79 -3.41
C LEU A 75 -2.44 15.87 -4.58
N THR A 76 -2.66 16.43 -5.77
CA THR A 76 -3.04 15.68 -6.97
C THR A 76 -1.94 14.73 -7.43
N VAL A 77 -0.68 15.21 -7.46
CA VAL A 77 0.47 14.40 -7.90
C VAL A 77 0.76 13.25 -6.93
N VAL A 78 0.75 13.53 -5.62
CA VAL A 78 0.91 12.47 -4.60
C VAL A 78 -0.25 11.48 -4.65
N GLY A 79 -1.48 11.96 -4.91
CA GLY A 79 -2.66 11.12 -5.11
C GLY A 79 -2.50 10.14 -6.26
N TRP A 80 -2.09 10.61 -7.44
CA TRP A 80 -1.81 9.75 -8.60
C TRP A 80 -0.71 8.72 -8.34
N MET A 81 0.40 9.13 -7.73
CA MET A 81 1.45 8.17 -7.34
C MET A 81 0.92 7.13 -6.37
N CYS A 82 0.14 7.54 -5.38
CA CYS A 82 -0.47 6.62 -4.42
C CYS A 82 -1.45 5.64 -5.08
N ALA A 83 -2.20 6.07 -6.10
CA ALA A 83 -3.06 5.20 -6.90
C ALA A 83 -2.24 4.15 -7.67
N ILE A 84 -1.23 4.58 -8.43
CA ILE A 84 -0.36 3.70 -9.22
C ILE A 84 0.29 2.63 -8.33
N PHE A 85 0.93 3.04 -7.22
CA PHE A 85 1.57 2.10 -6.30
C PHE A 85 0.58 1.10 -5.70
N SER A 86 -0.69 1.49 -5.50
CA SER A 86 -1.69 0.58 -4.95
C SER A 86 -2.14 -0.45 -5.96
N VAL A 87 -2.27 -0.07 -7.24
CA VAL A 87 -2.53 -1.02 -8.32
C VAL A 87 -1.38 -2.02 -8.43
N CYS A 88 -0.13 -1.57 -8.33
CA CYS A 88 1.03 -2.46 -8.39
C CYS A 88 1.05 -3.54 -7.29
N VAL A 89 0.45 -3.29 -6.12
CA VAL A 89 0.37 -4.29 -5.04
C VAL A 89 -0.46 -5.51 -5.46
N PHE A 90 -1.42 -5.35 -6.40
CA PHE A 90 -2.22 -6.47 -6.92
C PHE A 90 -1.43 -7.44 -7.81
N ALA A 91 -0.20 -7.11 -8.21
CA ALA A 91 0.66 -8.04 -8.94
C ALA A 91 0.98 -9.30 -8.12
N ALA A 92 1.13 -9.17 -6.79
CA ALA A 92 1.40 -10.30 -5.90
C ALA A 92 0.24 -11.30 -5.84
N PRO A 93 -1.01 -10.92 -5.51
CA PRO A 93 -2.14 -11.85 -5.52
C PRO A 93 -2.45 -12.39 -6.93
N LEU A 94 -2.22 -11.61 -8.00
CA LEU A 94 -2.41 -12.09 -9.37
C LEU A 94 -1.39 -13.21 -9.73
N SER A 95 -0.14 -13.08 -9.27
CA SER A 95 0.87 -14.14 -9.40
C SER A 95 0.46 -15.43 -8.68
N ILE A 96 -0.11 -15.30 -7.47
CA ILE A 96 -0.66 -16.43 -6.72
C ILE A 96 -1.86 -17.08 -7.44
N MET A 97 -2.77 -16.29 -8.02
CA MET A 97 -3.86 -16.82 -8.85
C MET A 97 -3.32 -17.64 -10.03
N GLY A 98 -2.29 -17.15 -10.73
CA GLY A 98 -1.61 -17.91 -11.79
C GLY A 98 -1.01 -19.22 -11.28
N LEU A 99 -0.44 -19.22 -10.08
CA LEU A 99 0.08 -20.42 -9.43
C LEU A 99 -1.04 -21.41 -9.10
N VAL A 100 -2.18 -20.97 -8.56
CA VAL A 100 -3.34 -21.81 -8.24
C VAL A 100 -3.92 -22.46 -9.50
N ILE A 101 -4.03 -21.71 -10.60
CA ILE A 101 -4.53 -22.26 -11.88
C ILE A 101 -3.60 -23.35 -12.40
N LYS A 102 -2.28 -23.15 -12.30
CA LYS A 102 -1.25 -24.09 -12.76
C LYS A 102 -1.13 -25.32 -11.87
N THR A 103 -1.17 -25.15 -10.54
CA THR A 103 -1.00 -26.25 -9.58
C THR A 103 -2.30 -26.97 -9.24
N LYS A 104 -3.45 -26.38 -9.59
CA LYS A 104 -4.80 -26.86 -9.25
C LYS A 104 -5.02 -27.05 -7.74
N ARG A 105 -4.22 -26.37 -6.90
CA ARG A 105 -4.32 -26.41 -5.44
C ARG A 105 -4.54 -25.01 -4.89
N VAL A 106 -5.47 -24.90 -3.95
CA VAL A 106 -5.80 -23.64 -3.25
C VAL A 106 -5.03 -23.47 -1.93
N GLU A 107 -4.01 -24.30 -1.68
CA GLU A 107 -3.21 -24.26 -0.45
C GLU A 107 -2.57 -22.88 -0.19
N PHE A 108 -2.27 -22.12 -1.25
CA PHE A 108 -1.66 -20.79 -1.17
C PHE A 108 -2.68 -19.64 -1.12
N MET A 109 -3.99 -19.93 -1.19
CA MET A 109 -5.05 -18.92 -1.18
C MET A 109 -6.22 -19.36 -0.29
N PRO A 110 -6.15 -19.13 1.03
CA PRO A 110 -7.25 -19.47 1.92
C PRO A 110 -8.45 -18.57 1.63
N PHE A 111 -9.61 -19.20 1.42
CA PHE A 111 -10.87 -18.52 1.06
C PHE A 111 -11.22 -17.35 1.99
N SER A 112 -10.97 -17.49 3.29
CA SER A 112 -11.22 -16.45 4.28
C SER A 112 -10.45 -15.16 4.01
N LEU A 113 -9.17 -15.23 3.62
CA LEU A 113 -8.39 -14.03 3.29
C LEU A 113 -8.98 -13.30 2.08
N SER A 114 -9.35 -14.05 1.04
CA SER A 114 -9.97 -13.46 -0.15
C SER A 114 -11.31 -12.79 0.18
N PHE A 115 -12.14 -13.44 0.98
CA PHE A 115 -13.43 -12.91 1.41
C PHE A 115 -13.30 -11.60 2.20
N PHE A 116 -12.41 -11.55 3.21
CA PHE A 116 -12.18 -10.34 3.98
C PHE A 116 -11.57 -9.21 3.15
N LEU A 117 -10.68 -9.52 2.20
CA LEU A 117 -10.12 -8.53 1.26
C LEU A 117 -11.20 -7.94 0.36
N THR A 118 -12.16 -8.75 -0.14
CA THR A 118 -13.28 -8.26 -0.94
C THR A 118 -14.21 -7.36 -0.13
N ILE A 119 -14.52 -7.70 1.13
CA ILE A 119 -15.32 -6.83 2.02
C ILE A 119 -14.56 -5.52 2.29
N CYS A 120 -13.26 -5.59 2.55
CA CYS A 120 -12.43 -4.40 2.76
C CYS A 120 -12.43 -3.48 1.52
N ALA A 121 -12.24 -4.05 0.32
CA ALA A 121 -12.26 -3.29 -0.93
C ALA A 121 -13.63 -2.66 -1.21
N THR A 122 -14.72 -3.39 -1.01
CA THR A 122 -16.08 -2.86 -1.21
C THR A 122 -16.42 -1.75 -0.20
N MET A 123 -15.96 -1.86 1.05
CA MET A 123 -16.10 -0.80 2.06
C MET A 123 -15.30 0.45 1.68
N TRP A 124 -14.06 0.31 1.24
CA TRP A 124 -13.24 1.45 0.78
C TRP A 124 -13.78 2.09 -0.50
N PHE A 125 -14.32 1.29 -1.42
CA PHE A 125 -15.00 1.78 -2.62
C PHE A 125 -16.22 2.61 -2.25
N SER A 126 -17.08 2.09 -1.37
CA SER A 126 -18.27 2.78 -0.87
C SER A 126 -17.90 4.07 -0.12
N TYR A 127 -16.86 4.00 0.72
CA TYR A 127 -16.32 5.18 1.40
C TYR A 127 -15.83 6.25 0.41
N GLY A 128 -15.10 5.85 -0.63
CA GLY A 128 -14.62 6.73 -1.70
C GLY A 128 -15.74 7.43 -2.48
N LEU A 129 -16.83 6.69 -2.76
CA LEU A 129 -18.03 7.26 -3.39
C LEU A 129 -18.75 8.25 -2.47
N LEU A 130 -18.84 7.97 -1.16
CA LEU A 130 -19.53 8.83 -0.20
C LEU A 130 -18.81 10.16 0.07
N ILE A 131 -17.49 10.22 -0.15
CA ILE A 131 -16.70 11.44 0.03
C ILE A 131 -16.48 12.21 -1.29
N ASP A 132 -17.16 11.82 -2.38
CA ASP A 132 -17.02 12.38 -3.74
C ASP A 132 -15.57 12.45 -4.23
N ASP A 133 -14.73 11.53 -3.75
CA ASP A 133 -13.30 11.54 -4.03
C ASP A 133 -12.93 10.39 -4.98
N PHE A 134 -12.98 10.71 -6.27
CA PHE A 134 -12.68 9.79 -7.36
C PHE A 134 -11.33 9.06 -7.20
N PHE A 135 -10.34 9.63 -6.51
CA PHE A 135 -9.05 8.97 -6.28
C PHE A 135 -9.14 7.80 -5.30
N VAL A 136 -10.05 7.84 -4.33
CA VAL A 136 -10.27 6.75 -3.38
C VAL A 136 -11.13 5.65 -4.02
N ALA A 137 -12.12 6.03 -4.82
CA ALA A 137 -12.97 5.09 -5.56
C ALA A 137 -12.18 4.29 -6.62
N VAL A 138 -11.35 4.93 -7.44
CA VAL A 138 -10.56 4.26 -8.48
C VAL A 138 -9.51 3.31 -7.90
N LYS A 139 -8.97 3.59 -6.71
CA LYS A 139 -8.01 2.73 -6.00
C LYS A 139 -8.59 1.34 -5.64
N CYS A 140 -9.91 1.20 -5.58
CA CYS A 140 -10.60 -0.06 -5.25
C CYS A 140 -11.17 -0.81 -6.47
N LEU A 141 -11.27 -0.17 -7.63
CA LEU A 141 -11.93 -0.76 -8.81
C LEU A 141 -10.96 -1.44 -9.80
N SER A 142 -9.66 -1.45 -9.50
CA SER A 142 -8.61 -2.14 -10.27
C SER A 142 -7.76 -3.01 -9.38
#